data_AF-A0A6V7HND3-F1
#
_entry.id   AF-A0A6V7HND3-F1
#
_cell.length_a   1.000
_cell.length_b   1.000
_cell.length_c   1.000
_cell.angle_alpha   90.00
_cell.angle_beta   90.00
_cell.angle_gamma   90.00
#
_symmetry.space_group_name_H-M   'P 1'
#
loop_
_entity.id
_entity.type
_entity.pdbx_description
1 polymer ?
#
loop_
_entity_poly.entity_id
_entity_poly.type
_entity_poly.pdbx_seq_one_letter_code
_entity_poly.pdbx_strand_id
1 'polypeptide(L)' 'PMYWLGSAKTLIWWRNQVIAPLSEEWTFRACMLPLLLQCFSPMTAIFICPLFFGVAHFHHVVERTKMGMDLKRAIVIS' A
#
# COMPACT_ATOMS: atom_id res chain seq x y z
N PRO A 1 -8.20 -22.43 13.85
CA PRO A 1 -9.60 -22.07 13.50
C PRO A 1 -10.19 -20.94 14.37
N MET A 2 -10.24 -21.09 15.70
CA MET A 2 -10.81 -20.05 16.60
C MET A 2 -10.03 -18.73 16.64
N TYR A 3 -8.69 -18.75 16.47
CA TYR A 3 -7.85 -17.54 16.46
C TYR A 3 -8.24 -16.54 15.36
N TRP A 4 -8.53 -17.04 14.16
CA TRP A 4 -8.96 -16.21 13.02
C TRP A 4 -10.36 -15.62 13.26
N LEU A 5 -11.28 -16.40 13.81
CA LEU A 5 -12.63 -15.95 14.17
C LEU A 5 -12.60 -14.88 15.28
N GLY A 6 -11.66 -15.00 16.23
CA GLY A 6 -11.42 -13.97 17.24
C GLY A 6 -10.83 -12.68 16.64
N SER A 7 -9.92 -12.82 15.66
CA SER A 7 -9.29 -11.69 14.99
C SER A 7 -10.29 -10.84 14.21
N ALA A 8 -11.28 -11.46 13.56
CA ALA A 8 -12.34 -10.77 12.81
C ALA A 8 -13.24 -9.84 13.67
N LYS A 9 -13.16 -9.95 15.00
CA LYS A 9 -13.86 -9.03 15.92
C LYS A 9 -13.07 -7.76 16.22
N THR A 10 -11.80 -7.70 15.83
CA THR A 10 -10.92 -6.56 16.14
C THR A 10 -10.98 -5.51 15.03
N LEU A 11 -10.94 -4.23 15.41
CA LEU A 11 -10.87 -3.13 14.45
C LEU A 11 -9.59 -3.18 13.61
N ILE A 12 -8.49 -3.68 14.18
CA ILE A 12 -7.21 -3.83 13.48
C ILE A 12 -7.33 -4.81 12.32
N TRP A 13 -8.07 -5.92 12.51
CA TRP A 13 -8.29 -6.89 11.44
C TRP A 13 -9.10 -6.27 10.29
N TRP A 14 -10.21 -5.58 10.60
CA TRP A 14 -11.00 -4.89 9.57
C TRP A 14 -10.22 -3.79 8.87
N ARG A 15 -9.42 -3.02 9.61
CA ARG A 15 -8.50 -2.04 9.04
C ARG A 15 -7.58 -2.68 8.02
N ASN A 16 -6.94 -3.79 8.38
CA ASN A 16 -5.93 -4.44 7.53
C ASN A 16 -6.53 -5.20 6.35
N GLN A 17 -7.71 -5.79 6.50
CA GLN A 17 -8.28 -6.71 5.50
C GLN A 17 -9.29 -6.04 4.57
N VAL A 18 -9.90 -4.93 4.99
CA VAL A 18 -10.98 -4.28 4.24
C VAL A 18 -10.69 -2.81 4.01
N ILE A 19 -10.43 -2.05 5.07
CA ILE A 19 -10.31 -0.58 4.93
C ILE A 19 -9.05 -0.21 4.15
N ALA A 20 -7.89 -0.79 4.48
CA ALA A 20 -6.63 -0.55 3.78
C ALA A 20 -6.72 -0.87 2.28
N PRO A 21 -7.10 -2.09 1.82
CA PRO A 21 -7.14 -2.39 0.40
C PRO A 21 -8.18 -1.53 -0.36
N LEU A 22 -9.33 -1.22 0.26
CA LEU A 22 -10.31 -0.32 -0.35
C LEU A 22 -9.75 1.10 -0.51
N SER A 23 -9.08 1.62 0.52
CA SER A 23 -8.48 2.96 0.47
C SER A 23 -7.35 3.05 -0.55
N GLU A 24 -6.55 1.99 -0.69
CA GLU A 24 -5.47 1.90 -1.66
C GLU A 24 -6.06 1.89 -3.08
N GLU A 25 -7.00 1.00 -3.35
CA GLU A 25 -7.62 0.90 -4.67
C GLU A 25 -8.34 2.20 -5.07
N TRP A 26 -9.06 2.83 -4.13
CA TRP A 26 -9.72 4.11 -4.37
C TRP A 26 -8.70 5.22 -4.70
N THR A 27 -7.67 5.37 -3.89
CA THR A 27 -6.69 6.45 -4.07
C THR A 27 -5.90 6.27 -5.37
N PHE A 28 -5.39 5.08 -5.63
CA PHE A 28 -4.49 4.86 -6.76
C PHE A 28 -5.24 4.61 -8.07
N ARG A 29 -6.31 3.78 -8.06
CA ARG A 29 -7.06 3.47 -9.29
C ARG A 29 -8.19 4.45 -9.57
N ALA A 30 -8.97 4.86 -8.56
CA ALA A 30 -10.11 5.75 -8.81
C ALA A 30 -9.71 7.22 -8.89
N CYS A 31 -8.68 7.66 -8.15
CA CYS A 31 -8.28 9.07 -8.14
C CYS A 31 -7.03 9.36 -8.99
N MET A 32 -5.95 8.60 -8.82
CA MET A 32 -4.67 8.91 -9.48
C MET A 32 -4.62 8.44 -10.94
N LEU A 33 -5.06 7.21 -11.25
CA LEU A 33 -5.00 6.67 -12.61
C LEU A 33 -5.75 7.55 -13.65
N PRO A 34 -6.94 8.11 -13.38
CA PRO A 34 -7.60 9.02 -14.32
C PRO A 34 -6.79 10.29 -14.61
N LEU A 35 -6.05 10.82 -13.64
CA LEU A 35 -5.16 11.96 -13.85
C LEU A 35 -3.97 11.57 -14.73
N LEU A 36 -3.40 10.38 -14.51
CA LEU A 36 -2.30 9.87 -15.35
C LEU A 36 -2.75 9.64 -16.80
N LEU A 37 -3.97 9.16 -17.03
CA LEU A 37 -4.53 8.95 -18.36
C LEU A 37 -4.73 10.25 -19.16
N GLN A 38 -4.73 11.42 -18.50
CA GLN A 38 -4.77 12.71 -19.20
C GLN A 38 -3.42 13.10 -19.80
N CYS A 39 -2.32 12.55 -19.27
CA CYS A 39 -0.95 12.94 -19.63
C CYS A 39 -0.15 11.81 -20.29
N PHE A 40 -0.59 10.55 -20.13
CA PHE A 40 0.13 9.36 -20.57
C PHE A 40 -0.78 8.43 -21.37
N SER A 41 -0.18 7.63 -22.27
CA SER A 41 -0.88 6.54 -22.92
C SER A 41 -1.37 5.52 -21.88
N PRO A 42 -2.47 4.78 -22.14
CA PRO A 42 -2.95 3.75 -21.21
C PRO A 42 -1.88 2.74 -20.82
N MET A 43 -1.08 2.28 -21.78
CA MET A 43 0.04 1.36 -21.53
C MET A 43 1.08 1.94 -20.59
N THR A 44 1.41 3.23 -20.71
CA THR A 44 2.36 3.88 -19.81
C THR A 44 1.74 4.10 -18.42
N ALA A 45 0.47 4.52 -18.36
CA ALA A 45 -0.22 4.81 -17.11
C ALA A 45 -0.37 3.58 -16.21
N ILE A 46 -0.61 2.38 -16.79
CA ILE A 46 -0.70 1.13 -16.02
C ILE A 46 0.63 0.71 -15.37
N PHE A 47 1.77 1.21 -15.86
CA PHE A 47 3.08 0.99 -15.22
C PHE A 47 3.44 2.13 -14.26
N ILE A 48 3.12 3.38 -14.58
CA ILE A 48 3.41 4.53 -13.70
C ILE A 48 2.59 4.50 -12.41
N CYS A 49 1.30 4.16 -12.50
CA CYS A 49 0.41 4.13 -11.36
C CYS A 49 0.91 3.20 -10.22
N PRO A 50 1.26 1.92 -10.48
CA PRO A 50 1.81 1.05 -9.45
C PRO A 50 3.22 1.45 -8.99
N LEU A 51 4.00 2.21 -9.78
CA LEU A 51 5.27 2.77 -9.29
C LEU A 51 5.02 3.83 -8.21
N PHE A 52 4.07 4.74 -8.39
CA PHE A 52 3.70 5.69 -7.34
C PHE A 52 3.13 5.01 -6.10
N PHE A 53 2.33 3.95 -6.29
CA PHE A 53 1.90 3.08 -5.19
C PHE A 53 3.10 2.54 -4.41
N GLY A 54 4.08 1.93 -5.08
CA GLY A 54 5.28 1.41 -4.42
C GLY A 54 6.08 2.49 -3.70
N VAL A 55 6.29 3.65 -4.34
CA VAL A 55 7.01 4.80 -3.73
C VAL A 55 6.30 5.30 -2.47
N ALA A 56 4.97 5.35 -2.45
CA ALA A 56 4.22 5.77 -1.28
C ALA A 56 4.49 4.90 -0.04
N HIS A 57 4.85 3.62 -0.22
CA HIS A 57 5.13 2.68 0.88
C HIS A 57 6.56 2.78 1.44
N PHE A 58 7.45 3.58 0.84
CA PHE A 58 8.80 3.80 1.39
C PHE A 58 8.79 4.41 2.80
N HIS A 59 7.68 5.05 3.21
CA HIS A 59 7.54 5.52 4.59
C HIS A 59 7.71 4.39 5.62
N HIS A 60 7.32 3.15 5.29
CA HIS A 60 7.57 2.00 6.16
C HIS A 60 9.05 1.65 6.31
N VAL A 61 9.84 1.77 5.22
CA VAL A 61 11.30 1.57 5.27
C VAL A 61 11.93 2.61 6.19
N VAL A 62 11.52 3.87 6.04
CA VAL A 62 12.02 4.99 6.85
C VAL A 62 11.67 4.79 8.32
N GLU A 63 10.44 4.44 8.64
CA GLU A 63 9.99 4.21 10.01
C GLU A 63 10.74 3.05 10.67
N ARG A 64 10.89 1.92 9.97
CA ARG A 64 11.64 0.75 10.48
C ARG A 64 13.12 1.06 10.71
N THR A 65 13.73 1.81 9.81
CA THR A 65 15.14 2.24 9.95
C THR A 65 15.30 3.16 11.16
N LYS A 66 14.36 4.09 11.39
CA LYS A 66 14.34 4.95 12.59
C LYS A 66 14.18 4.17 13.89
N MET A 67 13.51 3.02 13.85
CA MET A 67 13.39 2.08 14.98
C MET A 67 14.64 1.21 15.19
N GLY A 68 15.72 1.44 14.44
CA GLY A 68 17.00 0.73 14.58
C GLY A 68 17.14 -0.54 13.73
N MET A 69 16.21 -0.78 12.80
CA MET A 69 16.33 -1.90 11.86
C MET A 69 17.38 -1.60 10.79
N ASP A 70 18.25 -2.58 10.47
CA ASP A 70 19.19 -2.46 9.35
C ASP A 70 18.47 -2.20 8.02
N LEU A 71 19.05 -1.35 7.17
CA LEU A 71 18.43 -0.89 5.93
C LEU A 71 18.08 -2.06 4.98
N LYS A 72 18.96 -3.06 4.85
CA LYS A 72 18.67 -4.20 3.97
C LYS A 72 17.46 -4.97 4.45
N ARG A 73 17.34 -5.12 5.77
CA ARG A 73 16.21 -5.80 6.40
C ARG A 73 14.92 -4.97 6.34
N ALA A 74 15.04 -3.65 6.52
CA ALA A 74 13.92 -2.73 6.37
C ALA A 74 13.36 -2.77 4.94
N ILE A 75 14.21 -2.78 3.91
CA ILE A 75 13.79 -2.88 2.50
C ILE A 75 13.09 -4.21 2.21
N VAL A 76 13.60 -5.33 2.74
CA VAL A 76 13.02 -6.67 2.46
C VAL A 76 11.67 -6.89 3.14
N ILE A 77 11.43 -6.28 4.30
CA ILE A 77 10.20 -6.47 5.10
C ILE A 77 9.14 -5.41 4.79
N SER A 78 9.53 -4.31 4.13
CA SER A 78 8.60 -3.24 3.73
C SER A 78 7.96 -3.50 2.39
#